data_AF-A0A7V2JKM9-F1
#
_entry.id   AF-A0A7V2JKM9-F1
#
_cell.length_a   1.000
_cell.length_b   1.000
_cell.length_c   1.000
_cell.angle_alpha   90.00
_cell.angle_beta   90.00
_cell.angle_gamma   90.00
#
_symmetry.space_group_name_H-M   'P 1'
#
loop_
_entity.id
_entity.type
_entity.pdbx_description
1 polymer ?
#
loop_
_entity_poly.entity_id
_entity_poly.type
_entity_poly.pdbx_seq_one_letter_code
_entity_poly.pdbx_strand_id
1 'polypeptide(L)' 'MSKQSVTSVDVGVDVSKHILDVHVLPENVVFSVNNDADGFKQLLERL' A
#
# COMPACT_ATOMS: atom_id res chain seq x y z
N MET A 1 16.07 -4.12 -30.12
CA MET A 1 15.41 -4.85 -29.02
C MET A 1 14.96 -3.83 -27.99
N SER A 2 13.67 -3.50 -27.96
CA SER A 2 13.13 -2.55 -26.98
C SER A 2 13.07 -3.24 -25.62
N LYS A 3 13.83 -2.78 -24.64
CA LYS A 3 13.70 -3.23 -23.25
C LYS A 3 12.31 -2.80 -22.77
N GLN A 4 11.39 -3.75 -22.58
CA GLN A 4 10.20 -3.49 -21.79
C GLN A 4 10.67 -3.13 -20.38
N SER A 5 10.43 -1.88 -19.97
CA SER A 5 10.62 -1.46 -18.59
C SER A 5 9.50 -2.11 -17.78
N VAL A 6 9.81 -3.21 -17.10
CA VAL A 6 8.93 -3.75 -16.07
C VAL A 6 8.96 -2.76 -14.92
N THR A 7 7.93 -1.92 -14.80
CA THR A 7 7.73 -1.12 -13.61
C THR A 7 7.27 -2.07 -12.51
N SER A 8 8.19 -2.45 -11.63
CA SER A 8 7.85 -3.15 -10.38
C SER A 8 6.99 -2.21 -9.55
N VAL A 9 5.87 -2.72 -9.05
CA VAL A 9 5.09 -2.05 -8.02
C VAL A 9 5.57 -2.63 -6.70
N ASP A 10 6.18 -1.80 -5.87
CA ASP A 10 6.65 -2.20 -4.55
C ASP A 10 5.67 -1.66 -3.50
N VAL A 11 5.22 -2.54 -2.61
CA VAL A 11 4.29 -2.19 -1.53
C VAL A 11 4.97 -2.39 -0.18
N GLY A 12 5.09 -1.29 0.58
CA GLY A 12 5.55 -1.29 1.96
C GLY A 12 4.37 -1.12 2.92
N VAL A 13 4.40 -1.82 4.04
CA VAL A 13 3.38 -1.66 5.10
C VAL A 13 4.10 -1.37 6.41
N ASP A 14 3.79 -0.22 7.01
CA ASP A 14 4.18 0.11 8.38
C ASP A 14 3.01 -0.17 9.32
N VAL A 15 3.31 -0.84 10.44
CA VAL A 15 2.31 -1.38 11.36
C VAL A 15 2.52 -0.77 12.73
N SER A 16 1.55 0.03 13.16
CA SER A 16 1.48 0.56 14.53
C SER A 16 0.32 -0.07 15.29
N LYS A 17 0.21 0.22 16.59
CA LYS A 17 -0.86 -0.33 17.44
C LYS A 17 -2.28 0.00 16.96
N HIS A 18 -2.46 1.14 16.31
CA HIS A 18 -3.79 1.65 15.95
C HIS A 18 -3.95 1.97 14.47
N ILE A 19 -2.84 2.02 13.71
CA ILE A 19 -2.81 2.45 12.32
C ILE A 19 -1.94 1.49 11.50
N LEU A 20 -2.35 1.24 10.26
CA LEU A 20 -1.58 0.61 9.20
C LEU A 20 -1.34 1.65 8.11
N ASP A 21 -0.07 1.93 7.79
CA ASP A 21 0.31 2.82 6.69
C ASP A 21 0.78 1.98 5.50
N VAL A 22 0.15 2.19 4.35
CA VAL A 22 0.50 1.49 3.10
C VAL A 22 1.16 2.46 2.14
N HIS A 23 2.36 2.09 1.71
CA HIS A 23 3.20 2.84 0.79
C HIS A 23 3.26 2.11 -0.54
N VAL A 24 2.84 2.77 -1.63
CA VAL A 24 2.89 2.23 -2.99
C VAL A 24 3.92 3.01 -3.81
N LEU A 25 4.96 2.30 -4.26
CA LEU A 25 6.03 2.84 -5.10
C LEU A 25 5.90 2.31 -6.53
N PRO A 26 6.34 3.07 -7.56
CA PRO A 26 7.04 4.35 -7.48
C PRO A 26 6.13 5.58 -7.38
N GLU A 27 4.81 5.40 -7.34
CA GLU A 27 3.84 6.51 -7.35
C GLU A 27 3.90 7.37 -6.07
N ASN A 28 4.61 6.92 -5.04
CA ASN A 28 4.76 7.60 -3.76
C ASN A 28 3.40 7.89 -3.10
N VAL A 29 2.44 6.99 -3.34
CA VAL A 29 1.12 7.04 -2.73
C VAL A 29 1.23 6.45 -1.34
N VAL A 30 0.73 7.17 -0.35
CA VAL A 30 0.65 6.71 1.03
C VAL A 30 -0.78 6.87 1.51
N PHE A 31 -1.31 5.83 2.12
CA PHE A 31 -2.60 5.93 2.80
C PHE A 31 -2.62 5.13 4.09
N SER A 32 -3.29 5.70 5.08
CA SER A 32 -3.44 5.12 6.41
C SER A 32 -4.84 4.53 6.59
N VAL A 33 -4.92 3.40 7.26
CA VAL A 33 -6.17 2.80 7.75
C VAL A 33 -6.02 2.42 9.22
N ASN A 34 -7.13 2.22 9.94
CA ASN A 34 -7.06 1.71 11.30
C ASN A 34 -6.46 0.29 11.33
N ASN A 35 -5.75 -0.05 12.40
CA ASN A 35 -5.30 -1.41 12.67
C ASN A 35 -6.40 -2.22 13.37
N ASP A 36 -7.53 -2.37 12.69
CA ASP A 36 -8.68 -3.15 13.11
C ASP A 36 -9.38 -3.77 11.90
N ALA A 37 -10.47 -4.51 12.14
CA ALA A 37 -11.21 -5.19 11.09
C ALA A 37 -11.81 -4.21 10.05
N ASP A 38 -12.22 -3.02 10.47
CA ASP A 38 -12.81 -2.01 9.59
C ASP A 38 -11.74 -1.36 8.70
N GLY A 39 -10.57 -1.07 9.27
CA GLY A 39 -9.43 -0.57 8.50
C GLY A 39 -8.89 -1.60 7.51
N PHE A 40 -8.87 -2.89 7.87
CA PHE A 40 -8.53 -3.95 6.93
C PHE A 40 -9.56 -4.08 5.80
N LYS A 41 -10.84 -3.88 6.08
CA LYS A 41 -11.87 -3.83 5.03
C LYS A 41 -11.64 -2.65 4.08
N GLN A 42 -11.33 -1.47 4.60
CA GLN A 42 -10.99 -0.29 3.77
C GLN A 42 -9.76 -0.53 2.90
N LEU A 43 -8.78 -1.29 3.40
CA LEU A 43 -7.60 -1.70 2.63
C LEU A 43 -7.99 -2.56 1.42
N LEU A 44 -8.83 -3.58 1.62
CA LEU A 44 -9.31 -4.46 0.56
C LEU A 44 -10.18 -3.76 -0.48
N GLU A 45 -10.88 -2.68 -0.11
CA GLU A 45 -11.67 -1.89 -1.05
C GLU A 45 -10.82 -0.93 -1.91
N ARG A 46 -9.60 -0.61 -1.46
CA ARG A 46 -8.67 0.30 -2.15
C ARG A 46 -7.66 -0.39 -3.05
N LEU A 47 -7.36 -1.66 -2.79
CA LEU A 47 -6.46 -2.52 -3.58
C LEU A 47 -7.25 -3.27 -4.66
#